data_AF-F3YYX1-F1
#
_entry.id   AF-F3YYX1-F1
#
_cell.length_a   1.000
_cell.length_b   1.000
_cell.length_c   1.000
_cell.angle_alpha   90.00
_cell.angle_beta   90.00
_cell.angle_gamma   90.00
#
_symmetry.space_group_name_H-M   'P 1'
#
loop_
_entity.id
_entity.type
_entity.pdbx_description
1 polymer ?
#
loop_
_entity_poly.entity_id
_entity_poly.type
_entity_poly.pdbx_seq_one_letter_code
_entity_poly.pdbx_strand_id
1 'polypeptide(L)'
;MTVARQAEWALPRNWIDGFWLLWGLGCMFVVLARSHGGPRFSHARTLLMLLLAVALLLRFGPIWPQEGPELVARLMELKPFFYLALAGLAIAAGGTPASRHFLYAAAALAVLILRDFALSSLAAEAVVRPQGSGEINYDAALMLVGLCMGLDQRASALKALIMAGILASMSRTTLLATGLVVLTCWPGLSFPRRFVLSVALLAGIILAFSLRGLSGDGLSELDRYWMWSAGVDLLRDQPMQALAGFAPGRPLPVDVPAALWELWRDQARQTGAPGVHAYNFHSFWLRLAVSWGLTTMLAVLALCLTLLRRSTQARGLSLLLVQGLTMGLFYLSNVAPVLLRALAESCRSGPVLAWSDGTGCPVPAANSQGCHACRGCRRAGQGRTAMECKE
;
A
#
# COMPACT_ATOMS: atom_id res chain seq x y z
N MET A 1 -13.08 15.69 26.45
CA MET A 1 -12.08 14.70 26.90
C MET A 1 -10.73 15.39 26.81
N THR A 2 -10.00 15.57 27.93
CA THR A 2 -8.77 16.39 27.95
C THR A 2 -7.62 15.70 27.21
N VAL A 3 -6.77 16.48 26.52
CA VAL A 3 -5.57 16.03 25.78
C VAL A 3 -4.69 15.09 26.63
N ALA A 4 -4.68 15.29 27.95
CA ALA A 4 -3.98 14.42 28.90
C ALA A 4 -4.46 12.95 28.92
N ARG A 5 -5.76 12.68 28.76
CA ARG A 5 -6.29 11.30 28.73
C ARG A 5 -6.02 10.58 27.41
N GLN A 6 -5.82 11.30 26.30
CA GLN A 6 -5.42 10.70 25.02
C GLN A 6 -3.98 10.16 25.06
N ALA A 7 -3.11 10.71 25.91
CA ALA A 7 -1.75 10.22 26.09
C ALA A 7 -1.69 8.89 26.86
N GLU A 8 -2.58 8.68 27.84
CA GLU A 8 -2.58 7.47 28.69
C GLU A 8 -3.00 6.19 27.96
N TRP A 9 -3.73 6.30 26.85
CA TRP A 9 -4.26 5.17 26.07
C TRP A 9 -3.61 5.02 24.70
N ALA A 10 -2.52 5.75 24.44
CA ALA A 10 -1.79 5.62 23.20
C ALA A 10 -1.15 4.23 23.13
N LEU A 11 -1.79 3.30 22.41
CA LEU A 11 -1.15 2.05 22.02
C LEU A 11 0.24 2.39 21.46
N PRO A 12 1.31 1.68 21.87
CA PRO A 12 2.64 1.97 21.38
C PRO A 12 2.60 1.95 19.85
N ARG A 13 3.09 3.00 19.17
CA ARG A 13 3.07 3.13 17.70
C ARG A 13 3.60 1.88 16.96
N ASN A 14 4.37 1.06 17.67
CA ASN A 14 4.96 -0.19 17.21
C ASN A 14 4.01 -1.39 17.20
N TRP A 15 2.74 -1.26 17.62
CA TRP A 15 1.79 -2.39 17.69
C TRP A 15 1.53 -3.00 16.30
N ILE A 16 1.50 -2.17 15.25
CA ILE A 16 1.33 -2.62 13.85
C ILE A 16 2.52 -3.49 13.44
N ASP A 17 3.73 -3.04 13.80
CA ASP A 17 4.95 -3.79 13.52
C ASP A 17 4.94 -5.13 14.27
N GLY A 18 4.53 -5.14 15.54
CA GLY A 18 4.36 -6.36 16.33
C GLY A 18 3.32 -7.32 15.76
N PHE A 19 2.20 -6.81 15.25
CA PHE A 19 1.20 -7.61 14.54
C PHE A 19 1.81 -8.30 13.30
N TRP A 20 2.54 -7.56 12.48
CA TRP A 20 3.17 -8.13 11.28
C TRP A 20 4.25 -9.15 11.60
N LEU A 21 4.99 -8.96 12.71
CA LEU A 21 5.92 -9.95 13.23
C LEU A 21 5.20 -11.26 13.56
N LEU A 22 4.16 -11.21 14.40
CA LEU A 22 3.40 -12.40 14.82
C LEU A 22 2.72 -13.08 13.62
N TRP A 23 2.14 -12.29 12.72
CA TRP A 23 1.54 -12.79 11.49
C TRP A 23 2.56 -13.46 10.57
N GLY A 24 3.75 -12.86 10.43
CA GLY A 24 4.87 -13.42 9.68
C GLY A 24 5.33 -14.76 10.24
N LEU A 25 5.49 -14.86 11.57
CA LEU A 25 5.83 -16.11 12.26
C LEU A 25 4.75 -17.18 12.04
N GLY A 26 3.47 -16.82 12.12
CA GLY A 26 2.36 -17.72 11.80
C GLY A 26 2.41 -18.22 10.35
N CYS A 27 2.69 -17.33 9.40
CA CYS A 27 2.87 -17.72 8.00
C CYS A 27 4.06 -18.65 7.80
N MET A 28 5.18 -18.42 8.50
CA MET A 28 6.35 -19.30 8.46
C MET A 28 5.99 -20.69 8.95
N PHE A 29 5.31 -20.79 10.09
CA PHE A 29 4.86 -22.05 10.64
C PHE A 29 3.95 -22.82 9.67
N VAL A 30 2.98 -22.14 9.03
CA VAL A 30 2.10 -22.76 8.03
C VAL A 30 2.89 -23.28 6.82
N VAL A 31 3.88 -22.51 6.33
CA VAL A 31 4.73 -22.94 5.20
C VAL A 31 5.59 -24.15 5.57
N LEU A 32 6.17 -24.15 6.77
CA LEU A 32 6.96 -25.28 7.31
C LEU A 32 6.10 -26.53 7.50
N ALA A 33 4.95 -26.40 8.15
CA ALA A 33 4.03 -27.52 8.40
C ALA A 33 3.58 -28.20 7.10
N ARG A 34 3.33 -27.42 6.04
CA ARG A 34 2.98 -27.96 4.72
C ARG A 34 4.16 -28.59 3.96
N SER A 35 5.40 -28.33 4.38
CA SER A 35 6.60 -28.84 3.71
C SER A 35 7.02 -30.24 4.14
N HIS A 36 6.46 -30.77 5.24
CA HIS A 36 6.83 -32.08 5.80
C HIS A 36 6.41 -33.32 5.00
N GLY A 37 5.83 -33.15 3.80
CA GLY A 37 5.33 -34.26 2.97
C GLY A 37 6.09 -34.55 1.68
N GLY A 38 7.23 -33.89 1.38
CA GLY A 38 7.95 -34.17 0.13
C GLY A 38 9.43 -33.75 0.11
N PRO A 39 10.30 -34.44 -0.64
CA PRO A 39 11.77 -34.28 -0.64
C PRO A 39 12.27 -33.01 -1.35
N ARG A 40 11.41 -32.00 -1.55
CA ARG A 40 11.76 -30.73 -2.21
C ARG A 40 11.47 -29.56 -1.28
N PHE A 41 12.29 -29.45 -0.24
CA PHE A 41 12.57 -28.14 0.35
C PHE A 41 13.21 -27.29 -0.75
N SER A 42 12.44 -26.41 -1.39
CA SER A 42 13.04 -25.50 -2.37
C SER A 42 13.92 -24.52 -1.61
N HIS A 43 15.18 -24.37 -2.02
CA HIS A 43 16.13 -23.41 -1.46
C HIS A 43 15.53 -21.99 -1.35
N ALA A 44 14.61 -21.64 -2.24
CA ALA A 44 13.87 -20.38 -2.21
C ALA A 44 12.99 -20.20 -0.94
N ARG A 45 12.35 -21.25 -0.43
CA ARG A 45 11.54 -21.17 0.81
C ARG A 45 12.43 -21.03 2.05
N THR A 46 13.54 -21.77 2.11
CA THR A 46 14.52 -21.66 3.20
C THR A 46 15.17 -20.28 3.21
N LEU A 47 15.53 -19.75 2.04
CA LEU A 47 16.06 -18.39 1.90
C LEU A 47 15.02 -17.34 2.33
N LEU A 48 13.75 -17.49 1.96
CA LEU A 48 12.69 -16.57 2.38
C LEU A 48 12.49 -16.57 3.90
N MET A 49 12.52 -17.75 4.52
CA MET A 49 12.42 -17.89 5.98
C MET A 49 13.64 -17.35 6.71
N LEU A 50 14.84 -17.53 6.16
CA LEU A 50 16.08 -16.97 6.70
C LEU A 50 16.09 -15.44 6.60
N LEU A 51 15.73 -14.89 5.43
CA LEU A 51 15.63 -13.44 5.24
C LEU A 51 14.60 -12.81 6.16
N LEU A 52 13.47 -13.49 6.39
CA LEU A 52 12.47 -13.00 7.33
C LEU A 52 12.97 -13.11 8.76
N ALA A 53 13.53 -14.24 9.19
CA ALA A 53 14.10 -14.40 10.53
C ALA A 53 15.19 -13.35 10.81
N VAL A 54 16.07 -13.10 9.85
CA VAL A 54 17.09 -12.04 9.91
C VAL A 54 16.44 -10.67 9.99
N ALA A 55 15.42 -10.37 9.18
CA ALA A 55 14.75 -9.08 9.25
C ALA A 55 13.95 -8.87 10.55
N LEU A 56 13.40 -9.94 11.14
CA LEU A 56 12.71 -9.91 12.44
C LEU A 56 13.72 -9.71 13.58
N LEU A 57 14.85 -10.42 13.56
CA LEU A 57 15.97 -10.20 14.47
C LEU A 57 16.55 -8.79 14.31
N LEU A 58 16.67 -8.31 13.09
CA LEU A 58 17.15 -6.98 12.79
C LEU A 58 16.14 -5.89 13.12
N ARG A 59 14.82 -6.16 13.26
CA ARG A 59 13.78 -5.16 13.59
C ARG A 59 13.37 -5.15 15.07
N PHE A 60 13.52 -6.28 15.76
CA PHE A 60 13.04 -6.46 17.15
C PHE A 60 14.09 -7.08 18.07
N GLY A 61 15.29 -7.38 17.57
CA GLY A 61 16.36 -7.95 18.36
C GLY A 61 16.87 -6.97 19.42
N PRO A 62 17.19 -7.45 20.63
CA PRO A 62 17.69 -6.62 21.74
C PRO A 62 19.10 -6.05 21.51
N ILE A 63 19.70 -6.24 20.32
CA ILE A 63 21.11 -5.95 20.02
C ILE A 63 21.31 -4.47 19.59
N TRP A 64 20.24 -3.74 19.33
CA TRP A 64 20.27 -2.37 18.79
C TRP A 64 20.96 -1.27 19.60
N PRO A 65 21.03 -1.29 20.95
CA PRO A 65 21.68 -0.21 21.66
C PRO A 65 23.18 -0.07 21.36
N GLN A 66 23.82 -1.09 20.76
CA GLN A 66 25.28 -1.17 20.62
C GLN A 66 25.78 -1.09 19.16
N GLU A 67 24.96 -1.37 18.15
CA GLU A 67 25.38 -1.48 16.74
C GLU A 67 25.47 -0.12 15.99
N GLY A 68 25.26 0.99 16.71
CA GLY A 68 25.46 2.34 16.19
C GLY A 68 24.34 2.87 15.27
N PRO A 69 24.29 4.21 15.10
CA PRO A 69 23.21 4.90 14.39
C PRO A 69 23.08 4.52 12.91
N GLU A 70 24.19 4.14 12.26
CA GLU A 70 24.20 3.82 10.83
C GLU A 70 23.42 2.55 10.50
N LEU A 71 23.51 1.52 11.34
CA LEU A 71 22.80 0.26 11.08
C LEU A 71 21.29 0.49 11.12
N VAL A 72 20.80 1.22 12.13
CA VAL A 72 19.37 1.58 12.24
C VAL A 72 18.91 2.28 10.96
N ALA A 73 19.67 3.26 10.50
CA ALA A 73 19.36 4.01 9.29
C ALA A 73 19.37 3.13 8.02
N ARG A 74 20.33 2.19 7.87
CA ARG A 74 20.32 1.19 6.79
C ARG A 74 19.07 0.31 6.81
N LEU A 75 18.70 -0.17 8.00
CA LEU A 75 17.53 -1.03 8.17
C LEU A 75 16.22 -0.32 7.86
N MET A 76 16.11 0.98 8.16
CA MET A 76 14.94 1.78 7.79
C MET A 76 14.76 1.87 6.26
N GLU A 77 15.85 1.91 5.50
CA GLU A 77 15.82 1.89 4.03
C GLU A 77 15.49 0.52 3.45
N LEU A 78 15.74 -0.57 4.19
CA LEU A 78 15.43 -1.93 3.73
C LEU A 78 13.99 -2.38 3.98
N LYS A 79 13.15 -1.54 4.61
CA LYS A 79 11.73 -1.85 4.88
C LYS A 79 10.93 -2.36 3.67
N PRO A 80 11.04 -1.78 2.45
CA PRO A 80 10.28 -2.28 1.29
C PRO A 80 10.58 -3.74 0.98
N PHE A 81 11.85 -4.15 1.09
CA PHE A 81 12.26 -5.55 0.89
C PHE A 81 11.71 -6.47 1.98
N PHE A 82 11.68 -6.00 3.22
CA PHE A 82 11.05 -6.73 4.32
C PHE A 82 9.56 -6.95 4.08
N TYR A 83 8.81 -5.90 3.71
CA TYR A 83 7.38 -6.05 3.44
C TYR A 83 7.11 -6.88 2.18
N LEU A 84 8.00 -6.85 1.19
CA LEU A 84 7.94 -7.74 0.03
C LEU A 84 8.13 -9.20 0.42
N ALA A 85 9.13 -9.50 1.27
CA ALA A 85 9.34 -10.85 1.80
C ALA A 85 8.13 -11.31 2.63
N LEU A 86 7.60 -10.45 3.49
CA LEU A 86 6.41 -10.74 4.29
C LEU A 86 5.17 -10.99 3.42
N ALA A 87 4.93 -10.17 2.39
CA ALA A 87 3.84 -10.36 1.45
C ALA A 87 4.00 -11.68 0.68
N GLY A 88 5.21 -11.98 0.20
CA GLY A 88 5.54 -13.23 -0.48
C GLY A 88 5.30 -14.45 0.40
N LEU A 89 5.70 -14.38 1.68
CA LEU A 89 5.46 -15.46 2.64
C LEU A 89 3.98 -15.63 2.94
N ALA A 90 3.23 -14.54 3.14
CA ALA A 90 1.79 -14.60 3.35
C ALA A 90 1.06 -15.23 2.15
N ILE A 91 1.53 -14.94 0.93
CA ILE A 91 1.01 -15.58 -0.29
C ILE A 91 1.40 -17.06 -0.35
N ALA A 92 2.61 -17.43 0.05
CA ALA A 92 3.03 -18.83 0.11
C ALA A 92 2.24 -19.63 1.16
N ALA A 93 1.89 -19.00 2.29
CA ALA A 93 1.14 -19.61 3.39
C ALA A 93 -0.37 -19.71 3.09
N GLY A 94 -0.99 -18.64 2.59
CA GLY A 94 -2.45 -18.54 2.47
C GLY A 94 -2.98 -18.35 1.04
N GLY A 95 -2.11 -18.21 0.06
CA GLY A 95 -2.49 -17.77 -1.29
C GLY A 95 -2.69 -16.25 -1.39
N THR A 96 -3.04 -15.79 -2.58
CA THR A 96 -3.45 -14.40 -2.80
C THR A 96 -4.91 -14.21 -2.38
N PRO A 97 -5.25 -13.17 -1.59
CA PRO A 97 -6.65 -12.88 -1.30
C PRO A 97 -7.37 -12.48 -2.58
N ALA A 98 -8.57 -13.03 -2.80
CA ALA A 98 -9.43 -12.59 -3.88
C ALA A 98 -9.78 -11.09 -3.74
N SER A 99 -9.96 -10.40 -4.87
CA SER A 99 -10.25 -8.96 -4.93
C SER A 99 -11.46 -8.53 -4.05
N ARG A 100 -12.45 -9.42 -3.85
CA ARG A 100 -13.61 -9.15 -2.98
C ARG A 100 -13.24 -8.96 -1.52
N HIS A 101 -12.24 -9.66 -1.02
CA HIS A 101 -11.83 -9.57 0.38
C HIS A 101 -11.22 -8.19 0.66
N PHE A 102 -10.46 -7.63 -0.27
CA PHE A 102 -9.96 -6.25 -0.17
C PHE A 102 -11.11 -5.23 -0.15
N LEU A 103 -12.12 -5.42 -1.00
CA LEU A 103 -13.29 -4.53 -1.05
C LEU A 103 -14.07 -4.56 0.28
N TYR A 104 -14.35 -5.75 0.83
CA TYR A 104 -15.05 -5.87 2.11
C TYR A 104 -14.24 -5.29 3.28
N ALA A 105 -12.93 -5.53 3.32
CA ALA A 105 -12.06 -4.97 4.34
C ALA A 105 -12.01 -3.44 4.28
N ALA A 106 -11.91 -2.86 3.08
CA ALA A 106 -11.96 -1.40 2.90
C ALA A 106 -13.33 -0.82 3.28
N ALA A 107 -14.43 -1.51 2.98
CA ALA A 107 -15.76 -1.08 3.40
C ALA A 107 -15.90 -1.10 4.93
N ALA A 108 -15.40 -2.14 5.60
CA ALA A 108 -15.37 -2.20 7.07
C ALA A 108 -14.52 -1.06 7.67
N LEU A 109 -13.35 -0.80 7.10
CA LEU A 109 -12.50 0.33 7.50
C LEU A 109 -13.22 1.67 7.29
N ALA A 110 -13.94 1.85 6.18
CA ALA A 110 -14.72 3.04 5.92
C ALA A 110 -15.82 3.28 6.97
N VAL A 111 -16.50 2.22 7.44
CA VAL A 111 -17.46 2.34 8.54
C VAL A 111 -16.78 2.83 9.81
N LEU A 112 -15.60 2.29 10.15
CA LEU A 112 -14.85 2.72 11.33
C LEU A 112 -14.43 4.19 11.22
N ILE A 113 -13.93 4.62 10.06
CA ILE A 113 -13.53 6.02 9.83
C ILE A 113 -14.74 6.96 9.86
N LEU A 114 -15.86 6.58 9.26
CA LEU A 114 -17.09 7.38 9.30
C LEU A 114 -17.62 7.53 10.73
N ARG A 115 -17.55 6.45 11.52
CA ARG A 115 -17.92 6.48 12.93
C ARG A 115 -17.00 7.39 13.73
N ASP A 116 -15.68 7.26 13.56
CA ASP A 116 -14.69 8.11 14.22
C ASP A 116 -14.90 9.59 13.86
N PHE A 117 -15.08 9.88 12.57
CA PHE A 117 -15.38 11.22 12.07
C PHE A 117 -16.64 11.80 12.72
N ALA A 118 -17.74 11.04 12.76
CA ALA A 118 -19.00 11.48 13.35
C ALA A 118 -18.86 11.73 14.85
N LEU A 119 -18.27 10.79 15.60
CA LEU A 119 -18.11 10.91 17.05
C LEU A 119 -17.18 12.06 17.42
N SER A 120 -16.03 12.18 16.72
CA SER A 120 -15.06 13.25 16.96
C SER A 120 -15.64 14.63 16.61
N SER A 121 -16.40 14.73 15.52
CA SER A 121 -17.04 15.99 15.13
C SER A 121 -18.17 16.39 16.06
N LEU A 122 -19.01 15.43 16.48
CA LEU A 122 -20.07 15.67 17.47
C LEU A 122 -19.49 16.10 18.81
N ALA A 123 -18.44 15.44 19.29
CA ALA A 123 -17.79 15.77 20.55
C ALA A 123 -17.10 17.14 20.55
N ALA A 124 -16.68 17.62 19.39
CA ALA A 124 -16.03 18.91 19.22
C ALA A 124 -16.98 20.04 18.77
N GLU A 125 -18.26 19.73 18.52
CA GLU A 125 -19.27 20.63 17.95
C GLU A 125 -18.79 21.33 16.66
N ALA A 126 -17.88 20.68 15.93
CA ALA A 126 -17.23 21.20 14.72
C ALA A 126 -16.83 20.03 13.83
N VAL A 127 -16.57 20.29 12.55
CA VAL A 127 -16.09 19.23 11.65
C VAL A 127 -14.61 18.94 11.96
N VAL A 128 -14.34 17.77 12.54
CA VAL A 128 -13.01 17.37 12.97
C VAL A 128 -12.52 16.18 12.17
N ARG A 129 -11.26 16.24 11.72
CA ARG A 129 -10.60 15.15 11.01
C ARG A 129 -10.53 13.90 11.91
N PRO A 130 -10.92 12.71 11.42
CA PRO A 130 -10.83 11.49 12.23
C PRO A 130 -9.37 11.14 12.53
N GLN A 131 -9.15 10.46 13.66
CA GLN A 131 -7.84 10.01 14.10
C GLN A 131 -7.40 8.72 13.39
N GLY A 132 -8.35 7.81 13.14
CA GLY A 132 -8.09 6.51 12.50
C GLY A 132 -7.11 5.65 13.31
N SER A 133 -6.19 4.96 12.63
CA SER A 133 -5.14 4.12 13.24
C SER A 133 -3.95 4.92 13.80
N GLY A 134 -4.06 6.25 13.87
CA GLY A 134 -3.02 7.18 14.32
C GLY A 134 -2.46 8.05 13.19
N GLU A 135 -2.59 7.63 11.93
CA GLU A 135 -2.34 8.47 10.76
C GLU A 135 -3.36 8.14 9.67
N ILE A 136 -4.46 8.88 9.69
CA ILE A 136 -5.63 8.68 8.83
C ILE A 136 -5.33 8.72 7.33
N ASN A 137 -4.24 9.37 6.88
CA ASN A 137 -3.84 9.30 5.47
C ASN A 137 -3.53 7.87 5.03
N TYR A 138 -3.00 7.05 5.95
CA TYR A 138 -2.64 5.67 5.67
C TYR A 138 -3.88 4.77 5.60
N ASP A 139 -4.87 5.02 6.46
CA ASP A 139 -6.16 4.33 6.41
C ASP A 139 -6.91 4.66 5.11
N ALA A 140 -6.86 5.92 4.69
CA ALA A 140 -7.42 6.37 3.42
C ALA A 140 -6.72 5.68 2.22
N ALA A 141 -5.40 5.50 2.27
CA ALA A 141 -4.67 4.74 1.27
C ALA A 141 -5.13 3.27 1.20
N LEU A 142 -5.34 2.61 2.35
CA LEU A 142 -5.86 1.24 2.41
C LEU A 142 -7.29 1.12 1.87
N MET A 143 -8.15 2.10 2.16
CA MET A 143 -9.48 2.20 1.57
C MET A 143 -9.40 2.30 0.03
N LEU A 144 -8.47 3.10 -0.50
CA LEU A 144 -8.26 3.20 -1.95
C LEU A 144 -7.72 1.89 -2.54
N VAL A 145 -6.84 1.16 -1.86
CA VAL A 145 -6.40 -0.18 -2.30
C VAL A 145 -7.62 -1.10 -2.47
N GLY A 146 -8.52 -1.15 -1.49
CA GLY A 146 -9.73 -1.97 -1.58
C GLY A 146 -10.70 -1.51 -2.66
N LEU A 147 -10.85 -0.19 -2.88
CA LEU A 147 -11.64 0.35 -3.98
C LEU A 147 -11.07 -0.08 -5.34
N CYS A 148 -9.75 0.04 -5.53
CA CYS A 148 -9.05 -0.35 -6.77
C CYS A 148 -9.21 -1.85 -7.06
N MET A 149 -9.05 -2.70 -6.04
CA MET A 149 -9.27 -4.14 -6.18
C MET A 149 -10.76 -4.46 -6.46
N GLY A 150 -11.68 -3.66 -5.93
CA GLY A 150 -13.11 -3.81 -6.12
C GLY A 150 -13.67 -3.27 -7.43
N LEU A 151 -12.87 -2.66 -8.32
CA LEU A 151 -13.39 -1.92 -9.47
C LEU A 151 -14.33 -2.75 -10.36
N ASP A 152 -14.00 -4.00 -10.65
CA ASP A 152 -14.81 -4.86 -11.54
C ASP A 152 -16.01 -5.53 -10.84
N GLN A 153 -16.14 -5.38 -9.51
CA GLN A 153 -17.21 -6.03 -8.76
C GLN A 153 -18.52 -5.23 -8.81
N ARG A 154 -19.66 -5.91 -8.94
CA ARG A 154 -21.00 -5.30 -8.92
C ARG A 154 -21.47 -5.02 -7.49
N ALA A 155 -20.77 -4.13 -6.79
CA ALA A 155 -21.03 -3.78 -5.40
C ALA A 155 -21.03 -2.25 -5.21
N SER A 156 -21.96 -1.56 -5.86
CA SER A 156 -22.05 -0.09 -5.86
C SER A 156 -22.16 0.49 -4.46
N ALA A 157 -22.95 -0.14 -3.57
CA ALA A 157 -23.12 0.30 -2.19
C ALA A 157 -21.81 0.29 -1.40
N LEU A 158 -21.00 -0.78 -1.51
CA LEU A 158 -19.70 -0.87 -0.83
C LEU A 158 -18.72 0.17 -1.37
N LYS A 159 -18.69 0.37 -2.70
CA LYS A 159 -17.83 1.39 -3.31
C LYS A 159 -18.22 2.81 -2.88
N ALA A 160 -19.51 3.10 -2.81
CA ALA A 160 -20.02 4.37 -2.32
C ALA A 160 -19.64 4.60 -0.84
N LEU A 161 -19.78 3.57 -0.01
CA LEU A 161 -19.36 3.60 1.39
C LEU A 161 -17.86 3.87 1.53
N ILE A 162 -17.02 3.22 0.71
CA ILE A 162 -15.57 3.46 0.70
C ILE A 162 -15.25 4.90 0.26
N MET A 163 -15.90 5.41 -0.80
CA MET A 163 -15.71 6.80 -1.23
C MET A 163 -16.13 7.79 -0.14
N ALA A 164 -17.23 7.53 0.58
CA ALA A 164 -17.64 8.33 1.73
C ALA A 164 -16.61 8.31 2.86
N GLY A 165 -16.04 7.13 3.16
CA GLY A 165 -14.93 7.00 4.12
C GLY A 165 -13.67 7.77 3.70
N ILE A 166 -13.30 7.71 2.41
CA ILE A 166 -12.17 8.49 1.87
C ILE A 166 -12.45 10.00 1.98
N LEU A 167 -13.67 10.45 1.71
CA LEU A 167 -14.05 11.86 1.89
C LEU A 167 -13.98 12.28 3.36
N ALA A 168 -14.52 11.47 4.27
CA ALA A 168 -14.48 11.72 5.72
C ALA A 168 -13.04 11.71 6.27
N SER A 169 -12.12 10.97 5.65
CA SER A 169 -10.70 10.97 6.04
C SER A 169 -10.01 12.32 5.87
N MET A 170 -10.57 13.20 5.01
CA MET A 170 -9.98 14.47 4.61
C MET A 170 -8.53 14.36 4.09
N SER A 171 -8.14 13.18 3.57
CA SER A 171 -6.83 12.95 2.97
C SER A 171 -6.78 13.56 1.57
N ARG A 172 -6.12 14.72 1.45
CA ARG A 172 -5.97 15.49 0.19
C ARG A 172 -5.41 14.63 -0.96
N THR A 173 -4.34 13.89 -0.71
CA THR A 173 -3.67 13.09 -1.74
C THR A 173 -4.42 11.80 -2.08
N THR A 174 -5.11 11.19 -1.10
CA THR A 174 -5.99 10.05 -1.39
C THR A 174 -7.22 10.50 -2.18
N LEU A 175 -7.81 11.66 -1.88
CA LEU A 175 -8.92 12.23 -2.65
C LEU A 175 -8.52 12.47 -4.11
N LEU A 176 -7.36 13.08 -4.34
CA LEU A 176 -6.80 13.27 -5.69
C LEU A 176 -6.62 11.92 -6.42
N ALA A 177 -5.97 10.96 -5.78
CA ALA A 177 -5.76 9.63 -6.36
C ALA A 177 -7.09 8.91 -6.65
N THR A 178 -8.08 9.04 -5.77
CA THR A 178 -9.42 8.46 -5.95
C THR A 178 -10.12 9.11 -7.13
N GLY A 179 -10.04 10.44 -7.28
CA GLY A 179 -10.58 11.16 -8.44
C GLY A 179 -9.96 10.67 -9.75
N LEU A 180 -8.64 10.50 -9.81
CA LEU A 180 -7.95 9.95 -10.97
C LEU A 180 -8.41 8.52 -11.30
N VAL A 181 -8.57 7.67 -10.28
CA VAL A 181 -9.08 6.30 -10.43
C VAL A 181 -10.52 6.31 -10.95
N VAL A 182 -11.40 7.15 -10.41
CA VAL A 182 -12.80 7.26 -10.86
C VAL A 182 -12.86 7.75 -12.31
N LEU A 183 -12.07 8.76 -12.66
CA LEU A 183 -12.04 9.34 -14.00
C LEU A 183 -11.62 8.32 -15.06
N THR A 184 -10.57 7.57 -14.78
CA THR A 184 -9.85 6.76 -15.80
C THR A 184 -10.18 5.27 -15.76
N CYS A 185 -10.50 4.72 -14.58
CA CYS A 185 -10.57 3.27 -14.36
C CYS A 185 -11.97 2.75 -14.03
N TRP A 186 -12.95 3.61 -13.72
CA TRP A 186 -14.24 3.13 -13.21
C TRP A 186 -15.09 2.43 -14.29
N PRO A 187 -15.32 1.10 -14.21
CA PRO A 187 -16.06 0.40 -15.25
C PRO A 187 -17.57 0.73 -15.19
N GLY A 188 -18.21 0.80 -16.37
CA GLY A 188 -19.66 0.95 -16.50
C GLY A 188 -20.24 2.36 -16.23
N LEU A 189 -19.44 3.33 -15.79
CA LEU A 189 -19.89 4.74 -15.73
C LEU A 189 -19.60 5.44 -17.05
N SER A 190 -20.53 6.29 -17.50
CA SER A 190 -20.31 7.21 -18.62
C SER A 190 -19.28 8.29 -18.25
N PHE A 191 -18.56 8.82 -19.24
CA PHE A 191 -17.54 9.85 -19.01
C PHE A 191 -18.08 11.07 -18.22
N PRO A 192 -19.27 11.64 -18.53
CA PRO A 192 -19.81 12.76 -17.75
C PRO A 192 -20.01 12.42 -16.26
N ARG A 193 -20.49 11.21 -15.93
CA ARG A 193 -20.66 10.78 -14.54
C ARG A 193 -19.32 10.63 -13.82
N ARG A 194 -18.31 10.05 -14.50
CA ARG A 194 -16.95 9.94 -13.96
C ARG A 194 -16.35 11.33 -13.71
N PHE A 195 -16.53 12.25 -14.66
CA PHE A 195 -16.05 13.62 -14.55
C PHE A 195 -16.69 14.33 -13.35
N VAL A 196 -18.02 14.32 -13.24
CA VAL A 196 -18.74 14.92 -12.11
C VAL A 196 -18.30 14.35 -10.76
N LEU A 197 -18.20 13.02 -10.64
CA LEU A 197 -17.72 12.39 -9.41
C LEU A 197 -16.27 12.77 -9.07
N SER A 198 -15.40 12.87 -10.09
CA SER A 198 -14.01 13.27 -9.90
C SER A 198 -13.91 14.72 -9.45
N VAL A 199 -14.70 15.62 -10.05
CA VAL A 199 -14.81 17.03 -9.62
C VAL A 199 -15.35 17.12 -8.20
N ALA A 200 -16.34 16.32 -7.82
CA ALA A 200 -16.85 16.28 -6.44
C ALA A 200 -15.78 15.85 -5.44
N LEU A 201 -14.95 14.85 -5.78
CA LEU A 201 -13.81 14.44 -4.94
C LEU A 201 -12.75 15.54 -4.84
N LEU A 202 -12.48 16.27 -5.93
CA LEU A 202 -11.57 17.44 -5.93
C LEU A 202 -12.14 18.59 -5.10
N ALA A 203 -13.44 18.85 -5.15
CA ALA A 203 -14.10 19.82 -4.27
C ALA A 203 -13.95 19.42 -2.79
N GLY A 204 -13.93 18.12 -2.49
CA GLY A 204 -13.58 17.59 -1.16
C GLY A 204 -12.17 17.99 -0.69
N ILE A 205 -11.21 18.18 -1.59
CA ILE A 205 -9.86 18.68 -1.26
C ILE A 205 -9.96 20.15 -0.80
N ILE A 206 -10.71 20.98 -1.52
CA ILE A 206 -10.94 22.38 -1.15
C ILE A 206 -11.62 22.45 0.21
N LEU A 207 -12.64 21.63 0.44
CA LEU A 207 -13.31 21.53 1.74
C LEU A 207 -12.33 21.10 2.84
N ALA A 208 -11.46 20.12 2.58
CA ALA A 208 -10.44 19.69 3.54
C ALA A 208 -9.46 20.83 3.89
N PHE A 209 -9.09 21.70 2.93
CA PHE A 209 -8.31 22.90 3.19
C PHE A 209 -9.08 23.93 4.03
N SER A 210 -10.35 24.19 3.69
CA SER A 210 -11.17 25.17 4.42
C SER A 210 -11.44 24.74 5.86
N LEU A 211 -11.69 23.45 6.10
CA LEU A 211 -12.04 22.92 7.42
C LEU A 211 -10.83 22.71 8.32
N ARG A 212 -9.68 22.28 7.79
CA ARG A 212 -8.44 22.26 8.59
C ARG A 212 -7.85 23.66 8.75
N GLY A 213 -8.22 24.62 7.89
CA GLY A 213 -7.41 25.79 7.63
C GLY A 213 -6.03 25.42 7.06
N LEU A 214 -5.23 26.42 6.71
CA LEU A 214 -3.76 26.28 6.72
C LEU A 214 -3.24 26.34 8.17
N SER A 215 -4.01 25.83 9.14
CA SER A 215 -3.88 26.19 10.55
C SER A 215 -2.49 25.85 11.10
N GLY A 216 -1.67 26.90 11.22
CA GLY A 216 -1.02 27.32 12.46
C GLY A 216 0.10 26.45 13.03
N ASP A 217 0.02 25.12 12.96
CA ASP A 217 1.09 24.19 13.36
C ASP A 217 2.13 24.07 12.22
N GLY A 218 2.44 25.21 11.60
CA GLY A 218 3.13 25.34 10.32
C GLY A 218 4.48 24.65 10.24
N LEU A 219 5.08 24.29 11.37
CA LEU A 219 6.35 23.55 11.42
C LEU A 219 6.26 22.17 10.76
N SER A 220 5.14 21.45 10.93
CA SER A 220 5.01 20.10 10.34
C SER A 220 4.78 20.13 8.83
N GLU A 221 4.08 21.15 8.33
CA GLU A 221 3.92 21.37 6.89
C GLU A 221 5.19 21.97 6.27
N LEU A 222 5.87 22.87 6.99
CA LEU A 222 7.17 23.42 6.62
C LEU A 222 8.25 22.33 6.54
N ASP A 223 8.25 21.35 7.46
CA ASP A 223 9.16 20.20 7.42
C ASP A 223 9.00 19.41 6.11
N ARG A 224 7.75 19.13 5.69
CA ARG A 224 7.49 18.42 4.43
C ARG A 224 7.91 19.21 3.20
N TYR A 225 7.68 20.52 3.20
CA TYR A 225 8.12 21.41 2.12
C TYR A 225 9.64 21.49 2.05
N TRP A 226 10.29 21.70 3.20
CA TRP A 226 11.74 21.75 3.31
C TRP A 226 12.38 20.43 2.87
N MET A 227 11.86 19.28 3.29
CA MET A 227 12.33 17.97 2.81
C MET A 227 12.26 17.87 1.29
N TRP A 228 11.18 18.35 0.66
CA TRP A 228 11.10 18.38 -0.80
C TRP A 228 12.16 19.27 -1.44
N SER A 229 12.34 20.49 -0.91
CA SER A 229 13.38 21.40 -1.38
C SER A 229 14.78 20.79 -1.22
N ALA A 230 15.14 20.36 -0.01
CA ALA A 230 16.43 19.76 0.30
C ALA A 230 16.71 18.51 -0.55
N GLY A 231 15.71 17.67 -0.80
CA GLY A 231 15.87 16.52 -1.68
C GLY A 231 16.10 16.91 -3.14
N VAL A 232 15.40 17.92 -3.65
CA VAL A 232 15.62 18.44 -5.01
C VAL A 232 17.00 19.07 -5.15
N ASP A 233 17.42 19.87 -4.16
CA ASP A 233 18.75 20.49 -4.13
C ASP A 233 19.85 19.41 -4.09
N LEU A 234 19.70 18.36 -3.28
CA LEU A 234 20.62 17.22 -3.28
C LEU A 234 20.74 16.55 -4.65
N LEU A 235 19.61 16.30 -5.32
CA LEU A 235 19.60 15.66 -6.64
C LEU A 235 20.20 16.57 -7.73
N ARG A 236 20.11 17.89 -7.57
CA ARG A 236 20.69 18.88 -8.47
C ARG A 236 22.20 19.00 -8.29
N ASP A 237 22.64 19.13 -7.04
CA ASP A 237 24.01 19.53 -6.71
C ASP A 237 24.99 18.33 -6.75
N GLN A 238 24.48 17.10 -6.67
CA GLN A 238 25.28 15.86 -6.67
C GLN A 238 24.78 14.87 -7.74
N PRO A 239 25.04 15.12 -9.03
CA PRO A 239 24.41 14.39 -10.13
C PRO A 239 24.75 12.90 -10.17
N MET A 240 25.96 12.51 -9.77
CA MET A 240 26.35 11.10 -9.73
C MET A 240 25.59 10.34 -8.63
N GLN A 241 25.49 10.94 -7.44
CA GLN A 241 24.69 10.44 -6.34
C GLN A 241 23.19 10.49 -6.67
N ALA A 242 22.74 11.47 -7.45
CA ALA A 242 21.36 11.54 -7.93
C ALA A 242 21.02 10.35 -8.84
N LEU A 243 21.95 9.89 -9.69
CA LEU A 243 21.74 8.73 -10.55
C LEU A 243 21.78 7.40 -9.79
N ALA A 244 22.77 7.23 -8.89
CA ALA A 244 23.06 5.95 -8.22
C ALA A 244 22.48 5.81 -6.81
N GLY A 245 22.04 6.92 -6.20
CA GLY A 245 21.61 7.01 -4.81
C GLY A 245 22.74 7.41 -3.86
N PHE A 246 22.35 8.02 -2.75
CA PHE A 246 23.19 8.21 -1.58
C PHE A 246 23.27 6.92 -0.77
N ALA A 247 24.44 6.61 -0.22
CA ALA A 247 24.64 5.38 0.54
C ALA A 247 23.65 5.27 1.72
N PRO A 248 22.79 4.23 1.77
CA PRO A 248 21.88 4.03 2.89
C PRO A 248 22.63 4.01 4.23
N GLY A 249 22.02 4.64 5.23
CA GLY A 249 22.56 4.70 6.58
C GLY A 249 23.55 5.81 6.87
N ARG A 250 24.02 6.53 5.85
CA ARG A 250 24.82 7.73 6.04
C ARG A 250 23.92 8.96 6.11
N PRO A 251 24.25 9.93 6.99
CA PRO A 251 23.56 11.20 6.98
C PRO A 251 23.82 11.91 5.64
N LEU A 252 22.78 12.56 5.14
CA LEU A 252 22.81 13.38 3.95
C LEU A 252 23.48 14.72 4.27
N PRO A 253 24.21 15.31 3.32
CA PRO A 253 24.85 16.61 3.49
C PRO A 253 23.83 17.74 3.33
N VAL A 254 22.88 17.83 4.26
CA VAL A 254 21.85 18.87 4.28
C VAL A 254 21.78 19.52 5.64
N ASP A 255 21.69 20.85 5.63
CA ASP A 255 21.55 21.65 6.83
C ASP A 255 20.07 21.83 7.17
N VAL A 256 19.72 21.51 8.42
CA VAL A 256 18.37 21.73 8.93
C VAL A 256 18.20 23.21 9.27
N PRO A 257 17.16 23.90 8.74
CA PRO A 257 16.88 25.28 9.07
C PRO A 257 16.70 25.47 10.57
N ALA A 258 17.17 26.58 11.12
CA ALA A 258 17.09 26.86 12.56
C ALA A 258 15.64 26.75 13.10
N ALA A 259 14.65 27.17 12.31
CA ALA A 259 13.23 27.07 12.65
C ALA A 259 12.71 25.62 12.83
N LEU A 260 13.37 24.64 12.22
CA LEU A 260 13.00 23.22 12.28
C LEU A 260 13.91 22.41 13.22
N TRP A 261 14.95 23.03 13.79
CA TRP A 261 15.99 22.31 14.53
C TRP A 261 15.46 21.53 15.73
N GLU A 262 14.50 22.08 16.47
CA GLU A 262 13.95 21.41 17.65
C GLU A 262 13.19 20.14 17.29
N LEU A 263 12.33 20.23 16.27
CA LEU A 263 11.59 19.09 15.72
C LEU A 263 12.56 17.99 15.27
N TRP A 264 13.62 18.37 14.56
CA TRP A 264 14.62 17.43 14.05
C TRP A 264 15.46 16.78 15.15
N ARG A 265 15.85 17.56 16.17
CA ARG A 265 16.57 17.05 17.33
C ARG A 265 15.75 15.99 18.08
N ASP A 266 14.44 16.18 18.20
CA ASP A 266 13.56 15.20 18.83
C ASP A 266 13.38 13.93 17.97
N GLN A 267 13.26 14.09 16.65
CA GLN A 267 13.24 12.94 15.72
C GLN A 267 14.56 12.15 15.76
N ALA A 268 15.71 12.84 15.78
CA ALA A 268 17.02 12.20 15.88
C ALA A 268 17.20 11.44 17.20
N ARG A 269 16.70 11.99 18.32
CA ARG A 269 16.69 11.32 19.62
C ARG A 269 15.83 10.06 19.63
N GLN A 270 14.63 10.12 19.04
CA GLN A 270 13.73 8.97 18.96
C GLN A 270 14.27 7.85 18.09
N THR A 271 14.98 8.19 17.01
CA THR A 271 15.53 7.20 16.07
C THR A 271 16.93 6.74 16.45
N GLY A 272 17.62 7.44 17.35
CA GLY A 272 18.98 7.12 17.77
C GLY A 272 20.02 7.36 16.67
N ALA A 273 19.67 8.07 15.59
CA ALA A 273 20.54 8.35 14.47
C ALA A 273 20.68 9.86 14.26
N PRO A 274 21.86 10.45 14.55
CA PRO A 274 22.08 11.88 14.36
C PRO A 274 22.14 12.24 12.87
N GLY A 275 21.77 13.48 12.55
CA GLY A 275 21.74 14.00 11.18
C GLY A 275 20.44 13.69 10.42
N VAL A 276 20.40 14.15 9.18
CA VAL A 276 19.26 13.95 8.28
C VAL A 276 19.52 12.74 7.42
N HIS A 277 18.65 11.74 7.46
CA HIS A 277 18.79 10.52 6.67
C HIS A 277 17.69 10.45 5.62
N ALA A 278 17.92 9.66 4.58
CA ALA A 278 16.91 9.48 3.54
C ALA A 278 15.59 8.91 4.09
N TYR A 279 15.62 8.16 5.20
CA TYR A 279 14.40 7.59 5.78
C TYR A 279 13.46 8.63 6.39
N ASN A 280 13.96 9.82 6.69
CA ASN A 280 13.15 10.91 7.20
C ASN A 280 12.25 11.52 6.11
N PHE A 281 12.60 11.34 4.82
CA PHE A 281 11.81 11.86 3.72
C PHE A 281 10.46 11.11 3.64
N HIS A 282 9.38 11.86 3.85
CA HIS A 282 8.03 11.31 3.85
C HIS A 282 7.56 10.93 2.44
N SER A 283 8.02 11.60 1.39
CA SER A 283 7.69 11.27 0.00
C SER A 283 8.39 9.99 -0.43
N PHE A 284 7.62 8.96 -0.80
CA PHE A 284 8.16 7.71 -1.33
C PHE A 284 9.05 7.93 -2.55
N TRP A 285 8.61 8.75 -3.51
CA TRP A 285 9.35 8.97 -4.75
C TRP A 285 10.66 9.70 -4.50
N LEU A 286 10.63 10.75 -3.68
CA LEU A 286 11.82 11.50 -3.34
C LEU A 286 12.80 10.65 -2.52
N ARG A 287 12.30 9.93 -1.52
CA ARG A 287 13.12 8.99 -0.74
C ARG A 287 13.75 7.92 -1.61
N LEU A 288 13.00 7.34 -2.56
CA LEU A 288 13.54 6.35 -3.48
C LEU A 288 14.65 6.94 -4.35
N ALA A 289 14.47 8.15 -4.87
CA ALA A 289 15.48 8.85 -5.66
C ALA A 289 16.73 9.17 -4.85
N VAL A 290 16.57 9.65 -3.60
CA VAL A 290 17.70 9.99 -2.72
C VAL A 290 18.43 8.73 -2.25
N SER A 291 17.73 7.69 -1.78
CA SER A 291 18.37 6.48 -1.24
C SER A 291 18.95 5.54 -2.31
N TRP A 292 18.25 5.39 -3.44
CA TRP A 292 18.54 4.35 -4.43
C TRP A 292 18.78 4.89 -5.84
N GLY A 293 18.74 6.22 -5.99
CA GLY A 293 18.98 6.90 -7.25
C GLY A 293 17.75 7.04 -8.13
N LEU A 294 17.82 8.02 -9.02
CA LEU A 294 16.83 8.26 -10.07
C LEU A 294 16.70 7.06 -11.01
N THR A 295 17.77 6.29 -11.22
CA THR A 295 17.73 5.05 -12.03
C THR A 295 16.75 4.04 -11.44
N THR A 296 16.83 3.77 -10.13
CA THR A 296 15.89 2.90 -9.42
C THR A 296 14.47 3.48 -9.43
N MET A 297 14.33 4.79 -9.19
CA MET A 297 13.03 5.46 -9.24
C MET A 297 12.35 5.30 -10.61
N LEU A 298 13.09 5.52 -11.70
CA LEU A 298 12.61 5.38 -13.07
C LEU A 298 12.31 3.92 -13.42
N ALA A 299 13.09 2.96 -12.92
CA ALA A 299 12.80 1.53 -13.10
C ALA A 299 11.49 1.13 -12.42
N VAL A 300 11.25 1.62 -11.19
CA VAL A 300 9.96 1.41 -10.50
C VAL A 300 8.83 2.08 -11.26
N LEU A 301 9.00 3.33 -11.71
CA LEU A 301 8.00 4.03 -12.50
C LEU A 301 7.68 3.27 -13.81
N ALA A 302 8.68 2.79 -14.52
CA ALA A 302 8.51 1.98 -15.73
C ALA A 302 7.73 0.70 -15.43
N LEU A 303 8.05 0.00 -14.33
CA LEU A 303 7.28 -1.16 -13.87
C LEU A 303 5.81 -0.77 -13.64
N CYS A 304 5.52 0.33 -12.95
CA CYS A 304 4.16 0.81 -12.74
C CYS A 304 3.44 1.12 -14.07
N LEU A 305 4.13 1.74 -15.03
CA LEU A 305 3.59 1.98 -16.36
C LEU A 305 3.26 0.67 -17.11
N THR A 306 4.06 -0.39 -16.92
CA THR A 306 3.71 -1.71 -17.47
C THR A 306 2.48 -2.31 -16.82
N LEU A 307 2.29 -2.09 -15.51
CA LEU A 307 1.13 -2.58 -14.76
C LEU A 307 -0.17 -1.86 -15.15
N LEU A 308 -0.12 -0.57 -15.52
CA LEU A 308 -1.29 0.18 -16.02
C LEU A 308 -2.00 -0.49 -17.20
N ARG A 309 -1.26 -1.27 -17.99
CA ARG A 309 -1.75 -1.93 -19.21
C ARG A 309 -2.33 -3.33 -18.96
N ARG A 310 -2.18 -3.90 -17.75
CA ARG A 310 -2.58 -5.29 -17.49
C ARG A 310 -4.06 -5.46 -17.18
N SER A 311 -4.54 -4.79 -16.15
CA SER A 311 -5.93 -4.91 -15.70
C SER A 311 -6.46 -3.59 -15.16
N THR A 312 -7.78 -3.43 -15.11
CA THR A 312 -8.44 -2.26 -14.50
C THR A 312 -7.98 -2.07 -13.05
N GLN A 313 -7.84 -3.16 -12.31
CA GLN A 313 -7.35 -3.17 -10.93
C GLN A 313 -5.90 -2.72 -10.84
N ALA A 314 -5.01 -3.28 -11.67
CA ALA A 314 -3.60 -2.89 -11.72
C ALA A 314 -3.42 -1.42 -12.13
N ARG A 315 -4.28 -0.93 -13.03
CA ARG A 315 -4.32 0.48 -13.42
C ARG A 315 -4.69 1.37 -12.24
N GLY A 316 -5.75 1.03 -11.51
CA GLY A 316 -6.14 1.76 -10.31
C GLY A 316 -5.05 1.77 -9.23
N LEU A 317 -4.41 0.62 -8.97
CA LEU A 317 -3.29 0.53 -8.02
C LEU A 317 -2.06 1.33 -8.45
N SER A 318 -1.80 1.43 -9.76
CA SER A 318 -0.69 2.25 -10.26
C SER A 318 -0.97 3.75 -10.07
N LEU A 319 -2.22 4.20 -10.23
CA LEU A 319 -2.62 5.58 -9.95
C LEU A 319 -2.60 5.92 -8.45
N LEU A 320 -2.78 4.94 -7.57
CA LEU A 320 -2.59 5.12 -6.13
C LEU A 320 -1.16 5.58 -5.80
N LEU A 321 -0.16 5.24 -6.62
CA LEU A 321 1.23 5.65 -6.40
C LEU A 321 1.46 7.16 -6.50
N VAL A 322 0.50 7.93 -7.02
CA VAL A 322 0.51 9.41 -6.91
C VAL A 322 0.56 9.84 -5.44
N GLN A 323 -0.03 9.06 -4.53
CA GLN A 323 0.09 9.32 -3.08
C GLN A 323 1.54 9.29 -2.59
N GLY A 324 2.41 8.56 -3.30
CA GLY A 324 3.85 8.48 -3.06
C GLY A 324 4.57 9.82 -3.13
N LEU A 325 3.96 10.86 -3.70
CA LEU A 325 4.51 12.22 -3.70
C LEU A 325 4.51 12.86 -2.30
N THR A 326 3.69 12.36 -1.38
CA THR A 326 3.54 12.96 -0.04
C THR A 326 3.67 11.95 1.10
N MET A 327 3.76 10.67 0.78
CA MET A 327 3.68 9.58 1.73
C MET A 327 4.62 8.42 1.34
N GLY A 328 5.17 7.75 2.35
CA GLY A 328 6.19 6.71 2.20
C GLY A 328 5.63 5.34 1.83
N LEU A 329 4.67 5.24 0.91
CA LEU A 329 3.90 4.03 0.54
C LEU A 329 4.53 2.67 0.90
N PHE A 330 5.65 2.29 0.27
CA PHE A 330 6.30 0.99 0.48
C PHE A 330 7.21 0.91 1.72
N TYR A 331 7.41 2.02 2.42
CA TYR A 331 8.15 2.12 3.68
C TYR A 331 7.24 2.06 4.92
N LEU A 332 5.91 2.10 4.73
CA LEU A 332 4.93 2.09 5.82
C LEU A 332 4.42 0.67 6.10
N SER A 333 4.45 0.26 7.37
CA SER A 333 4.05 -1.10 7.78
C SER A 333 2.56 -1.36 7.58
N ASN A 334 1.70 -0.36 7.69
CA ASN A 334 0.27 -0.55 7.48
C ASN A 334 -0.10 -0.68 5.99
N VAL A 335 0.46 0.17 5.11
CA VAL A 335 0.09 0.21 3.69
C VAL A 335 0.83 -0.85 2.87
N ALA A 336 2.15 -0.98 3.05
CA ALA A 336 2.99 -1.74 2.12
C ALA A 336 2.62 -3.23 2.00
N PRO A 337 2.42 -4.00 3.10
CA PRO A 337 2.09 -5.42 2.99
C PRO A 337 0.75 -5.65 2.27
N VAL A 338 -0.24 -4.80 2.51
CA VAL A 338 -1.56 -4.89 1.87
C VAL A 338 -1.47 -4.53 0.39
N LEU A 339 -0.79 -3.42 0.07
CA LEU A 339 -0.58 -2.95 -1.31
C LEU A 339 0.19 -4.01 -2.14
N LEU A 340 1.25 -4.60 -1.60
CA LEU A 340 2.03 -5.63 -2.30
C LEU A 340 1.22 -6.89 -2.59
N ARG A 341 0.35 -7.31 -1.67
CA ARG A 341 -0.58 -8.44 -1.91
C ARG A 341 -1.65 -8.10 -2.94
N ALA A 342 -2.18 -6.87 -2.90
CA ALA A 342 -3.12 -6.39 -3.91
C ALA A 342 -2.48 -6.33 -5.31
N LEU A 343 -1.24 -5.86 -5.41
CA LEU A 343 -0.47 -5.87 -6.65
C LEU A 343 -0.27 -7.29 -7.18
N ALA A 344 0.12 -8.23 -6.31
CA ALA A 344 0.27 -9.64 -6.68
C ALA A 344 -1.02 -10.26 -7.22
N GLU A 345 -2.16 -9.99 -6.58
CA GLU A 345 -3.48 -10.44 -7.06
C GLU A 345 -3.85 -9.78 -8.39
N SER A 346 -3.65 -8.47 -8.52
CA SER A 346 -3.96 -7.73 -9.76
C SER A 346 -3.15 -8.20 -10.98
N CYS A 347 -1.96 -8.77 -10.74
CA CYS A 347 -1.11 -9.35 -11.77
C CYS A 347 -1.51 -10.77 -12.17
N ARG A 348 -2.26 -11.49 -11.32
CA ARG A 348 -2.82 -12.82 -11.62
C ARG A 348 -4.06 -12.73 -12.50
N SER A 349 -4.85 -11.68 -12.30
CA SER A 349 -5.92 -11.30 -13.22
C SER A 349 -5.29 -11.00 -14.58
N GLY A 350 -5.42 -11.92 -15.53
CA GLY A 350 -4.76 -11.87 -16.84
C GLY A 350 -5.02 -10.57 -17.60
N PRO A 351 -4.27 -10.29 -18.69
CA PRO A 351 -4.43 -9.07 -19.45
C PRO A 351 -5.88 -8.91 -19.91
N VAL A 352 -6.44 -7.71 -19.77
CA VAL A 352 -7.71 -7.32 -20.42
C VAL A 352 -7.43 -7.12 -21.91
N LEU A 353 -7.11 -8.20 -22.61
CA LEU A 353 -7.04 -8.26 -24.06
C LEU A 353 -8.44 -8.65 -24.57
N ALA A 354 -9.35 -7.70 -24.45
CA ALA A 354 -10.58 -7.62 -25.24
C ALA A 354 -11.18 -6.24 -24.96
N TRP A 355 -10.57 -5.21 -25.56
CA TRP A 355 -11.40 -4.11 -26.02
C TRP A 355 -12.28 -4.76 -27.08
N SER A 356 -13.52 -5.10 -26.73
CA SER A 356 -14.49 -5.52 -27.73
C SER A 356 -14.67 -4.29 -28.61
N ASP A 357 -14.06 -4.31 -29.78
CA ASP A 357 -14.52 -3.50 -30.91
C ASP A 357 -16.05 -3.67 -30.93
N GLY A 358 -16.78 -2.56 -31.05
CA GLY A 358 -18.22 -2.42 -30.75
C GLY A 358 -19.20 -3.36 -31.50
N THR A 359 -18.73 -4.45 -32.07
CA THR A 359 -19.51 -5.61 -32.51
C THR A 359 -19.90 -6.44 -31.28
N GLY A 360 -21.10 -6.21 -30.76
CA GLY A 360 -21.65 -6.81 -29.54
C GLY A 360 -21.92 -8.32 -29.58
N CYS A 361 -20.90 -9.14 -29.86
CA CYS A 361 -20.93 -10.58 -29.62
C CYS A 361 -20.04 -10.90 -28.41
N PRO A 362 -20.62 -11.17 -27.23
CA PRO A 362 -19.85 -11.71 -26.13
C PRO A 362 -19.30 -13.07 -26.56
N VAL A 363 -18.00 -13.15 -26.81
CA VAL A 363 -17.32 -14.44 -26.92
C VAL A 363 -17.48 -15.10 -25.55
N PRO A 364 -18.13 -16.27 -25.44
CA PRO A 364 -18.25 -16.95 -24.18
C PRO A 364 -16.84 -17.19 -23.66
N ALA A 365 -16.56 -16.67 -22.47
CA ALA A 365 -15.31 -16.89 -21.78
C ALA A 365 -15.08 -18.40 -21.77
N ALA A 366 -14.09 -18.87 -22.55
CA ALA A 366 -13.69 -20.25 -22.54
C ALA A 366 -13.42 -20.60 -21.08
N ASN A 367 -14.26 -21.47 -20.52
CA ASN A 367 -14.13 -22.00 -19.18
C ASN A 367 -12.75 -22.63 -19.07
N SER A 368 -11.75 -21.86 -18.64
CA SER A 368 -10.51 -22.34 -18.07
C SER A 368 -10.77 -22.81 -16.63
N GLN A 369 -11.88 -23.54 -16.44
CA GLN A 369 -11.90 -24.56 -15.41
C GLN A 369 -10.91 -25.60 -15.88
N GLY A 370 -9.68 -25.49 -15.36
CA GLY A 370 -8.74 -26.59 -15.33
C GLY A 370 -9.49 -27.79 -14.79
N CYS A 371 -9.88 -28.66 -15.71
CA CYS A 371 -10.35 -29.99 -15.42
C CYS A 371 -9.17 -30.64 -14.70
N HIS A 372 -9.20 -30.60 -13.36
CA HIS A 372 -8.30 -31.36 -12.53
C HIS A 372 -8.53 -32.80 -12.94
N ALA A 373 -7.59 -33.29 -13.74
CA ALA A 373 -7.59 -34.62 -14.30
C ALA A 373 -7.98 -35.62 -13.22
N CYS A 374 -9.19 -36.14 -13.35
CA CYS A 374 -9.64 -37.33 -12.68
C CYS A 374 -8.76 -38.47 -13.19
N ARG A 375 -7.58 -38.68 -12.55
CA ARG A 375 -6.67 -39.80 -12.79
C ARG A 375 -7.26 -41.11 -12.21
N GLY A 376 -8.53 -41.39 -12.50
CA GLY A 376 -9.26 -42.53 -11.96
C GLY A 376 -10.11 -43.31 -12.97
N CYS A 377 -10.48 -42.74 -14.12
CA CYS A 377 -11.31 -43.44 -15.11
C CYS A 377 -10.47 -44.00 -16.28
N ARG A 378 -9.59 -44.95 -16.01
CA ARG A 378 -9.14 -45.92 -17.01
C ARG A 378 -9.27 -47.32 -16.42
N ARG A 379 -10.38 -47.98 -16.78
CA ARG A 379 -10.61 -49.43 -16.97
C ARG A 379 -11.93 -49.85 -16.36
N ALA A 380 -12.97 -49.94 -17.19
CA ALA A 380 -13.81 -51.13 -17.36
C ALA A 380 -14.96 -50.81 -18.33
N GLY A 381 -15.19 -51.70 -19.29
CA GLY A 381 -16.51 -51.86 -19.93
C GLY A 381 -16.72 -51.16 -21.26
N GLN A 382 -16.06 -51.65 -22.31
CA GLN A 382 -16.68 -51.69 -23.64
C GLN A 382 -17.95 -52.53 -23.58
N GLY A 383 -19.05 -52.00 -24.12
CA GLY A 383 -20.20 -52.81 -24.52
C GLY A 383 -21.55 -52.22 -24.09
N ARG A 384 -22.16 -51.43 -24.98
CA ARG A 384 -23.60 -51.53 -25.33
C ARG A 384 -23.95 -50.54 -26.45
N THR A 385 -24.07 -51.13 -27.63
CA THR A 385 -25.13 -50.93 -28.64
C THR A 385 -25.87 -49.61 -28.67
N ALA A 386 -25.75 -48.93 -29.82
CA ALA A 386 -26.69 -47.98 -30.36
C ALA A 386 -28.11 -48.55 -30.36
N MET A 387 -29.09 -47.76 -29.93
CA MET A 387 -30.50 -47.96 -30.25
C MET A 387 -31.10 -46.61 -30.63
N GLU A 388 -31.82 -46.67 -31.75
CA GLU A 388 -32.53 -45.63 -32.47
C GLU A 388 -33.35 -44.68 -31.59
N CYS A 389 -33.33 -43.39 -31.93
CA CYS A 389 -34.48 -42.51 -31.74
C CYS A 389 -34.95 -42.02 -33.12
N LYS A 390 -35.98 -42.69 -33.63
CA LYS A 390 -37.01 -42.09 -34.49
C LYS A 390 -38.11 -41.58 -33.56
N GLU A 391 -38.36 -40.28 -33.59
CA GLU A 391 -39.61 -39.63 -34.03
C GLU A 391 -39.48 -38.11 -33.89
#